data_AF-A0A229TUR0-F1
#
_entry.id   AF-A0A229TUR0-F1
#
_cell.length_a   1.000
_cell.length_b   1.000
_cell.length_c   1.000
_cell.angle_alpha   90.00
_cell.angle_beta   90.00
_cell.angle_gamma   90.00
#
_symmetry.space_group_name_H-M   'P 1'
#
loop_
_entity.id
_entity.type
_entity.pdbx_description
1 polymer ?
#
loop_
_entity_poly.entity_id
_entity_poly.type
_entity_poly.pdbx_seq_one_letter_code
_entity_poly.pdbx_strand_id
1 'polypeptide(L)'
;MTERRRPHPLQWLWYALGGRLPEAHRSWVLHDVTAKTWLWRHAARASVLLLPLMLVWLLLPGPLTLRLSLVLMAGLVGFFYSLVYAEESGENRLRKHGYPYGTGRRTRAAARDEAEREVKERYIARYRSPE
;
A
#
# COMPACT_ATOMS: atom_id res chain seq x y z
N MET A 1 2.61 21.59 11.80
CA MET A 1 1.87 20.47 11.22
C MET A 1 1.76 20.71 9.72
N THR A 2 2.55 20.02 8.90
CA THR A 2 2.51 20.21 7.44
C THR A 2 1.15 19.77 6.92
N GLU A 3 0.41 20.68 6.31
CA GLU A 3 -0.95 20.44 5.80
C GLU A 3 -0.95 19.25 4.81
N ARG A 4 -1.83 18.28 5.02
CA ARG A 4 -1.93 17.09 4.16
C ARG A 4 -2.85 17.39 2.99
N ARG A 5 -2.30 17.92 1.90
CA ARG A 5 -3.07 18.15 0.68
C ARG A 5 -3.33 16.82 -0.03
N ARG A 6 -4.61 16.47 -0.24
CA ARG A 6 -4.98 15.25 -0.98
C ARG A 6 -4.85 15.50 -2.48
N PRO A 7 -4.27 14.56 -3.24
CA PRO A 7 -4.18 14.69 -4.69
C PRO A 7 -5.55 14.54 -5.35
N HIS A 8 -5.72 15.21 -6.48
CA HIS A 8 -6.88 15.01 -7.35
C HIS A 8 -6.92 13.56 -7.87
N PRO A 9 -8.10 12.96 -8.15
CA PRO A 9 -8.19 11.58 -8.66
C PRO A 9 -7.31 11.27 -9.88
N LEU A 10 -7.18 12.21 -10.81
CA LEU A 10 -6.27 12.10 -11.97
C LEU A 10 -4.78 12.03 -11.57
N GLN A 11 -4.37 12.84 -10.59
CA GLN A 11 -3.01 12.81 -10.06
C GLN A 11 -2.75 11.52 -9.27
N TRP A 12 -3.78 10.99 -8.61
CA TRP A 12 -3.72 9.69 -7.96
C TRP A 12 -3.56 8.56 -8.98
N LEU A 13 -4.24 8.63 -10.13
CA LEU A 13 -4.07 7.64 -11.20
C LEU A 13 -2.66 7.71 -11.80
N TRP A 14 -2.17 8.91 -12.11
CA TRP A 14 -0.78 9.12 -12.55
C TRP A 14 0.22 8.55 -11.53
N TYR A 15 -0.03 8.78 -10.25
CA TYR A 15 0.76 8.21 -9.16
C TYR A 15 0.66 6.68 -9.13
N ALA A 16 -0.52 6.10 -9.28
CA ALA A 16 -0.71 4.65 -9.33
C ALA A 16 0.15 4.02 -10.44
N LEU A 17 0.20 4.65 -11.62
CA LEU A 17 1.03 4.27 -12.77
C LEU A 17 2.55 4.47 -12.57
N GLY A 18 2.97 5.06 -11.45
CA GLY A 18 4.39 5.26 -11.11
C GLY A 18 4.90 6.69 -11.32
N GLY A 19 4.02 7.60 -11.72
CA GLY A 19 4.27 9.02 -11.84
C GLY A 19 4.60 9.69 -10.51
N ARG A 20 5.38 10.78 -10.58
CA ARG A 20 5.76 11.62 -9.43
C ARG A 20 4.70 12.69 -9.19
N LEU A 21 4.24 12.87 -7.95
CA LEU A 21 3.38 14.01 -7.59
C LEU A 21 4.18 15.31 -7.39
N PRO A 22 3.52 16.47 -7.49
CA PRO A 22 4.09 17.74 -7.02
C PRO A 22 4.51 17.67 -5.55
N GLU A 23 5.54 18.44 -5.19
CA GLU A 23 6.16 18.44 -3.86
C GLU A 23 5.20 18.81 -2.73
N ALA A 24 4.14 19.59 -3.03
CA ALA A 24 3.05 19.90 -2.10
C ALA A 24 2.34 18.65 -1.52
N HIS A 25 2.40 17.50 -2.20
CA HIS A 25 1.78 16.24 -1.76
C HIS A 25 2.74 15.32 -1.02
N ARG A 26 3.98 15.76 -0.75
CA ARG A 26 5.02 14.95 -0.11
C ARG A 26 4.58 14.37 1.24
N SER A 27 3.93 15.19 2.08
CA SER A 27 3.37 14.77 3.38
C SER A 27 2.26 13.72 3.22
N TRP A 28 1.44 13.86 2.18
CA TRP A 28 0.40 12.88 1.84
C TRP A 28 1.01 11.54 1.37
N VAL A 29 2.07 11.57 0.55
CA VAL A 29 2.77 10.35 0.10
C VAL A 29 3.38 9.62 1.30
N LEU A 30 3.97 10.35 2.25
CA LEU A 30 4.46 9.73 3.49
C LEU A 30 3.35 9.04 4.26
N HIS A 31 2.21 9.70 4.42
CA HIS A 31 1.06 9.09 5.08
C HIS A 31 0.50 7.90 4.30
N ASP A 32 0.47 7.97 2.96
CA ASP A 32 -0.03 6.91 2.08
C ASP A 32 0.72 5.58 2.28
N VAL A 33 2.04 5.65 2.44
CA VAL A 33 2.90 4.46 2.60
C VAL A 33 3.13 4.04 4.05
N THR A 34 2.72 4.85 5.03
CA THR A 34 2.90 4.56 6.46
C THR A 34 1.58 4.34 7.22
N ALA A 35 0.44 4.69 6.65
CA ALA A 35 -0.87 4.50 7.27
C ALA A 35 -1.18 3.02 7.53
N LYS A 36 -2.06 2.72 8.49
CA LYS A 36 -2.51 1.35 8.80
C LYS A 36 -3.09 0.60 7.60
N THR A 37 -3.67 1.32 6.63
CA THR A 37 -4.26 0.78 5.40
C THR A 37 -3.32 0.88 4.18
N TRP A 38 -2.02 1.10 4.39
CA TRP A 38 -1.04 1.26 3.30
C TRP A 38 -1.01 0.04 2.36
N LEU A 39 -1.17 -1.17 2.90
CA LEU A 39 -1.19 -2.41 2.11
C LEU A 39 -2.44 -2.49 1.21
N TRP A 40 -3.60 -2.08 1.72
CA TRP A 40 -4.83 -1.97 0.92
C TRP A 40 -4.68 -0.93 -0.19
N ARG A 41 -4.04 0.21 0.09
CA ARG A 41 -3.72 1.24 -0.91
C ARG A 41 -2.71 0.74 -1.94
N HIS A 42 -1.80 -0.14 -1.56
CA HIS A 42 -0.90 -0.81 -2.50
C HIS A 42 -1.67 -1.80 -3.38
N ALA A 43 -2.49 -2.66 -2.78
CA ALA A 43 -3.35 -3.59 -3.51
C ALA A 43 -4.28 -2.87 -4.49
N ALA A 44 -4.91 -1.76 -4.09
CA ALA A 44 -5.74 -0.96 -4.98
C ALA A 44 -4.97 -0.45 -6.22
N ARG A 45 -3.70 -0.04 -6.06
CA ARG A 45 -2.84 0.35 -7.20
C ARG A 45 -2.48 -0.84 -8.08
N ALA A 46 -2.17 -1.98 -7.48
CA ALA A 46 -1.95 -3.22 -8.22
C ALA A 46 -3.20 -3.61 -9.03
N SER A 47 -4.40 -3.48 -8.44
CA SER A 47 -5.66 -3.70 -9.14
C SER A 47 -5.82 -2.76 -10.33
N VAL A 48 -5.48 -1.48 -10.20
CA VAL A 48 -5.55 -0.54 -11.33
C VAL A 48 -4.65 -0.98 -12.51
N LEU A 49 -3.51 -1.61 -12.23
CA LEU A 49 -2.61 -2.14 -13.25
C LEU A 49 -3.06 -3.51 -13.79
N LEU A 50 -3.57 -4.38 -12.92
CA LEU A 50 -3.96 -5.76 -13.25
C LEU A 50 -5.32 -5.84 -13.92
N LEU A 51 -6.30 -5.01 -13.52
CA LEU A 51 -7.66 -5.01 -14.07
C LEU A 51 -7.71 -4.89 -15.61
N PRO A 52 -7.01 -3.95 -16.26
CA PRO A 52 -7.04 -3.88 -17.73
C PRO A 52 -6.47 -5.15 -18.36
N LEU A 53 -5.42 -5.73 -17.79
CA LEU A 53 -4.83 -6.98 -18.28
C LEU A 53 -5.80 -8.17 -18.11
N MET A 54 -6.43 -8.29 -16.94
CA MET A 54 -7.43 -9.31 -16.65
C MET A 54 -8.65 -9.18 -17.57
N LEU A 55 -9.08 -7.95 -17.87
CA LEU A 55 -10.18 -7.69 -18.79
C LEU A 55 -9.83 -8.14 -20.22
N VAL A 56 -8.62 -7.82 -20.71
CA VAL A 56 -8.16 -8.28 -22.02
C VAL A 56 -8.18 -9.80 -22.12
N TRP A 57 -7.68 -10.50 -21.09
CA TRP A 57 -7.73 -11.97 -21.04
C TRP A 57 -9.14 -12.55 -20.97
N LEU A 58 -10.09 -11.83 -20.39
CA LEU A 58 -11.49 -12.25 -20.36
C LEU A 58 -12.16 -12.09 -21.73
N LEU A 59 -11.69 -11.16 -22.58
CA LEU A 59 -12.19 -10.95 -23.94
C LEU A 59 -11.64 -11.97 -24.96
N LEU A 60 -10.57 -12.72 -24.64
CA LEU A 60 -9.97 -13.69 -25.56
C LEU A 60 -10.97 -14.79 -25.96
N PRO A 61 -11.09 -15.17 -27.25
CA PRO A 61 -11.99 -16.27 -27.67
C PRO A 61 -11.59 -17.58 -26.97
N GLY A 62 -12.54 -18.26 -26.31
CA GLY A 62 -12.27 -19.48 -25.54
C GLY A 62 -13.32 -19.82 -24.47
N PRO A 63 -13.30 -21.03 -23.91
CA PRO A 63 -14.20 -21.44 -22.84
C PRO A 63 -14.08 -20.55 -21.59
N LEU A 64 -15.22 -20.16 -21.01
CA LEU A 64 -15.25 -19.26 -19.85
C LEU A 64 -14.44 -19.80 -18.66
N THR A 65 -14.50 -21.11 -18.40
CA THR A 65 -13.75 -21.78 -17.33
C THR A 65 -12.24 -21.61 -17.50
N LEU A 66 -11.72 -21.72 -18.72
CA LEU A 66 -10.29 -21.54 -18.99
C LEU A 66 -9.87 -20.08 -18.78
N ARG A 67 -10.70 -19.13 -19.23
CA ARG A 67 -10.44 -17.69 -19.03
C ARG A 67 -10.41 -17.34 -17.55
N LEU A 68 -11.37 -17.83 -16.77
CA LEU A 68 -11.45 -17.57 -15.33
C LEU A 68 -10.24 -18.16 -14.59
N SER A 69 -9.82 -19.39 -14.92
CA SER A 69 -8.63 -19.99 -14.33
C SER A 69 -7.35 -19.21 -14.65
N LEU A 70 -7.21 -18.73 -15.89
CA LEU A 70 -6.07 -17.92 -16.31
C LEU A 70 -6.03 -16.58 -15.58
N VAL A 71 -7.17 -15.88 -15.52
CA VAL A 71 -7.33 -14.61 -14.81
C VAL A 71 -7.07 -14.78 -13.32
N LEU A 72 -7.59 -15.85 -12.71
CA LEU A 72 -7.37 -16.16 -11.29
C LEU A 72 -5.90 -16.42 -10.99
N MET A 73 -5.24 -17.29 -11.79
CA MET A 73 -3.83 -17.61 -11.60
C MET A 73 -2.95 -16.37 -11.73
N ALA A 74 -3.14 -15.60 -12.79
CA ALA A 74 -2.33 -14.42 -13.02
C ALA A 74 -2.62 -13.29 -12.02
N GLY A 75 -3.88 -13.15 -11.59
CA GLY A 75 -4.24 -12.27 -10.48
C GLY A 75 -3.51 -12.67 -9.20
N LEU A 76 -3.57 -13.95 -8.81
CA LEU A 76 -2.93 -14.45 -7.59
C LEU A 76 -1.42 -14.19 -7.60
N VAL A 77 -0.74 -14.54 -8.69
CA VAL A 77 0.71 -14.31 -8.85
C VAL A 77 1.02 -12.81 -8.84
N GLY A 78 0.27 -12.00 -9.60
CA GLY A 78 0.48 -10.56 -9.68
C GLY A 78 0.30 -9.85 -8.33
N PHE A 79 -0.77 -10.17 -7.61
CA PHE A 79 -1.00 -9.63 -6.27
C PHE A 79 0.04 -10.13 -5.27
N PHE A 80 0.40 -11.40 -5.30
CA PHE A 80 1.42 -11.97 -4.42
C PHE A 80 2.75 -11.21 -4.55
N TYR A 81 3.28 -11.09 -5.78
CA TYR A 81 4.51 -10.34 -6.02
C TYR A 81 4.36 -8.86 -5.65
N SER A 82 3.23 -8.24 -5.96
CA SER A 82 2.97 -6.84 -5.59
C SER A 82 3.05 -6.66 -4.07
N LEU A 83 2.45 -7.55 -3.28
CA LEU A 83 2.47 -7.48 -1.82
C LEU A 83 3.87 -7.71 -1.25
N VAL A 84 4.63 -8.66 -1.80
CA VAL A 84 6.03 -8.91 -1.41
C VAL A 84 6.88 -7.66 -1.61
N TYR A 85 6.71 -6.96 -2.74
CA TYR A 85 7.45 -5.74 -3.05
C TYR A 85 6.78 -4.46 -2.54
N ALA A 86 5.71 -4.55 -1.74
CA ALA A 86 4.94 -3.38 -1.34
C ALA A 86 5.78 -2.41 -0.49
N GLU A 87 6.60 -2.93 0.43
CA GLU A 87 7.50 -2.11 1.24
C GLU A 87 8.51 -1.37 0.38
N GLU A 88 9.22 -2.10 -0.48
CA GLU A 88 10.25 -1.56 -1.36
C GLU A 88 9.67 -0.51 -2.31
N SER A 89 8.51 -0.80 -2.91
CA SER A 89 7.77 0.15 -3.76
C SER A 89 7.41 1.44 -3.01
N GLY A 90 7.03 1.33 -1.74
CA GLY A 90 6.78 2.46 -0.85
C GLY A 90 8.04 3.29 -0.58
N GLU A 91 9.15 2.65 -0.21
CA GLU A 91 10.45 3.30 0.02
C GLU A 91 10.97 4.00 -1.23
N ASN A 92 10.83 3.37 -2.39
CA ASN A 92 11.28 3.94 -3.65
C ASN A 92 10.48 5.20 -4.03
N ARG A 93 9.19 5.26 -3.68
CA ARG A 93 8.36 6.48 -3.81
C ARG A 93 8.79 7.55 -2.82
N LEU A 94 9.02 7.20 -1.56
CA LEU A 94 9.53 8.14 -0.56
C LEU A 94 10.83 8.79 -1.02
N ARG A 95 11.74 7.97 -1.56
CA ARG A 95 13.00 8.42 -2.15
C ARG A 95 12.79 9.37 -3.33
N LYS A 96 11.86 9.07 -4.25
CA LYS A 96 11.46 9.97 -5.35
C LYS A 96 10.92 11.33 -4.83
N HIS A 97 10.39 11.37 -3.62
CA HIS A 97 9.89 12.56 -2.95
C HIS A 97 10.88 13.13 -1.91
N GLY A 98 12.18 12.81 -2.01
CA GLY A 98 13.25 13.41 -1.21
C GLY A 98 13.34 12.92 0.23
N TYR A 99 12.63 11.86 0.60
CA TYR A 99 12.81 11.23 1.92
C TYR A 99 14.01 10.28 1.89
N PRO A 100 14.77 10.18 3.00
CA PRO A 100 15.81 9.16 3.15
C PRO A 100 15.23 7.76 3.02
N TYR A 101 16.00 6.84 2.44
CA TYR A 101 15.62 5.42 2.37
C TYR A 101 15.43 4.82 3.77
N GLY A 102 14.41 3.98 3.95
CA GLY A 102 14.05 3.38 5.23
C GLY A 102 13.20 4.28 6.12
N THR A 103 12.77 5.46 5.64
CA THR A 103 11.88 6.34 6.40
C THR A 103 10.50 5.68 6.61
N GLY A 104 9.94 5.05 5.58
CA GLY A 104 8.64 4.38 5.69
C GLY A 104 8.68 3.21 6.67
N ARG A 105 9.70 2.36 6.57
CA ARG A 105 9.95 1.23 7.48
C ARG A 105 10.08 1.70 8.93
N ARG A 106 10.88 2.75 9.19
CA ARG A 106 11.04 3.31 10.54
C ARG A 106 9.74 3.87 11.09
N THR A 107 8.98 4.62 10.29
CA THR A 107 7.67 5.15 10.73
C THR A 107 6.67 4.04 11.04
N ARG A 108 6.63 2.98 10.21
CA ARG A 108 5.75 1.82 10.48
C ARG A 108 6.20 1.03 11.71
N ALA A 109 7.51 0.87 11.92
CA ALA A 109 8.05 0.22 13.12
C ALA A 109 7.68 1.00 14.39
N ALA A 110 7.90 2.32 14.40
CA ALA A 110 7.52 3.18 15.52
C ALA A 110 6.02 3.09 15.85
N ALA A 111 5.16 3.13 14.82
CA ALA A 111 3.71 3.00 15.01
C ALA A 111 3.30 1.61 15.56
N ARG A 112 4.03 0.55 15.18
CA ARG A 112 3.81 -0.81 15.70
C ARG A 112 4.24 -0.90 17.16
N ASP A 113 5.39 -0.33 17.51
CA ASP A 113 5.90 -0.32 18.88
C ASP A 113 4.97 0.47 19.81
N GLU A 114 4.44 1.61 19.37
CA GLU A 114 3.42 2.38 20.10
C GLU A 114 2.16 1.54 20.36
N ALA A 115 1.63 0.89 19.33
CA ALA A 115 0.45 0.02 19.48
C ALA A 115 0.71 -1.18 20.42
N GLU A 116 1.89 -1.78 20.37
CA GLU A 116 2.27 -2.87 21.27
C GLU A 116 2.38 -2.39 22.73
N ARG A 117 2.92 -1.18 22.96
CA ARG A 117 2.98 -0.56 24.29
C ARG A 117 1.58 -0.35 24.86
N GLU A 118 0.66 0.23 24.08
CA GLU A 118 -0.73 0.45 24.51
C GLU A 118 -1.44 -0.87 24.86
N VAL A 119 -1.22 -1.92 24.06
CA VAL A 119 -1.78 -3.26 24.33
C VAL A 119 -1.20 -3.84 25.61
N LYS A 120 0.12 -3.70 25.81
CA LYS A 120 0.81 -4.19 27.02
C LYS A 120 0.34 -3.47 28.28
N GLU A 121 0.20 -2.15 28.22
CA GLU A 121 -0.33 -1.33 29.33
C GLU A 121 -1.75 -1.74 29.70
N ARG A 122 -2.62 -1.93 28.69
CA ARG A 122 -3.99 -2.42 28.89
C ARG A 122 -4.02 -3.81 29.50
N TYR A 123 -3.12 -4.70 29.08
CA TYR A 123 -2.98 -6.04 29.65
C TYR A 123 -2.55 -5.99 31.12
N ILE A 124 -1.53 -5.19 31.45
CA ILE A 124 -1.04 -5.00 32.83
C ILE A 124 -2.16 -4.44 33.72
N ALA A 125 -2.86 -3.40 33.27
CA ALA A 125 -3.94 -2.79 34.03
C ALA A 125 -5.12 -3.75 34.29
N ARG A 126 -5.36 -4.72 33.42
CA ARG A 126 -6.49 -5.66 33.55
C ARG A 126 -6.14 -6.94 34.31
N TYR A 127 -4.90 -7.42 34.23
CA TYR A 127 -4.52 -8.74 34.73
C TYR A 127 -3.37 -8.74 35.74
N ARG A 128 -2.70 -7.60 35.94
CA ARG A 128 -1.53 -7.47 36.82
C ARG A 128 -1.69 -6.29 37.78
N SER A 129 -2.89 -6.11 38.32
CA SER A 129 -3.07 -5.28 39.52
C SER A 129 -2.48 -6.02 40.71
N PRO A 130 -1.55 -5.43 41.47
CA PRO A 130 -1.10 -6.03 42.72
C PRO A 130 -2.25 -5.97 43.73
N GLU A 131 -2.55 -7.10 44.37
CA GLU A 131 -3.30 -7.12 45.63
C GLU A 131 -2.46 -6.50 46.76
#